data_AF-A0A9E3K4L0-F1
#
_entry.id   AF-A0A9E3K4L0-F1
#
_cell.length_a   1.000
_cell.length_b   1.000
_cell.length_c   1.000
_cell.angle_alpha   90.00
_cell.angle_beta   90.00
_cell.angle_gamma   90.00
#
_symmetry.space_group_name_H-M   'P 1'
#
loop_
_entity.id
_entity.type
_entity.pdbx_description
1 polymer ?
#
loop_
_entity_poly.entity_id
_entity_poly.type
_entity_poly.pdbx_seq_one_letter_code
_entity_poly.pdbx_strand_id
1 'polypeptide(L)' 'ESWPFLKDLDLWIIDGLRYSPHPSHFSVHDALSWIERFKPRRAVITNMHSDLDYEVLRQTLPPNVVPAHDGMRLAVA' A
#
# COMPACT_ATOMS: atom_id res chain seq x y z
N GLU A 1 8.46 5.08 -18.54
CA GLU A 1 9.85 4.60 -18.38
C GLU A 1 10.13 3.99 -17.01
N SER A 2 9.41 4.39 -15.94
CA SER A 2 9.71 3.97 -14.57
C SER A 2 9.25 2.55 -14.18
N TRP A 3 8.33 1.94 -14.94
CA TRP A 3 7.73 0.63 -14.60
C TRP A 3 8.71 -0.52 -14.36
N PRO A 4 9.84 -0.65 -15.07
CA PRO A 4 10.82 -1.71 -14.80
C PRO A 4 11.41 -1.64 -13.39
N PHE A 5 11.51 -0.45 -12.77
CA PHE A 5 12.06 -0.28 -11.43
C PHE A 5 11.11 -0.71 -10.30
N LEU A 6 9.86 -1.02 -10.62
CA LEU A 6 8.86 -1.50 -9.64
C LEU A 6 8.72 -3.03 -9.63
N LYS A 7 9.55 -3.74 -10.39
CA LYS A 7 9.57 -5.21 -10.39
C LYS A 7 10.44 -5.75 -9.26
N ASP A 8 10.11 -6.95 -8.78
CA ASP A 8 10.91 -7.73 -7.84
C ASP A 8 11.28 -6.99 -6.54
N LEU A 9 10.40 -6.09 -6.08
CA LEU A 9 10.60 -5.31 -4.86
C LEU A 9 10.46 -6.20 -3.62
N ASP A 10 11.43 -6.14 -2.71
CA ASP A 10 11.30 -6.74 -1.38
C ASP A 10 10.22 -6.04 -0.53
N LEU A 11 10.15 -4.72 -0.65
CA LEU A 11 9.23 -3.87 0.08
C LEU A 11 8.75 -2.73 -0.81
N TRP A 12 7.43 -2.52 -0.88
CA TRP A 12 6.84 -1.36 -1.51
C TRP A 12 5.96 -0.57 -0.53
N ILE A 13 6.36 0.66 -0.20
CA ILE A 13 5.52 1.61 0.53
C ILE A 13 4.77 2.46 -0.51
N ILE A 14 3.44 2.42 -0.49
CA ILE A 14 2.58 2.99 -1.54
C ILE A 14 1.45 3.83 -0.95
N ASP A 15 1.07 4.89 -1.67
CA ASP A 15 -0.08 5.74 -1.35
C ASP A 15 -1.40 4.95 -1.38
N GLY A 16 -2.30 5.24 -0.44
CA GLY A 16 -3.67 4.72 -0.41
C GLY A 16 -4.52 5.58 0.52
N LEU A 17 -5.00 6.71 -0.01
CA LEU A 17 -5.60 7.79 0.77
C LEU A 17 -6.90 7.37 1.46
N ARG A 18 -7.81 6.76 0.70
CA ARG A 18 -9.17 6.42 1.14
C ARG A 18 -9.78 5.37 0.23
N TYR A 19 -11.00 4.91 0.53
CA TYR A 19 -11.67 3.93 -0.33
C TYR A 19 -12.15 4.51 -1.67
N SER A 20 -12.62 5.76 -1.68
CA SER A 20 -13.11 6.40 -2.91
C SER A 20 -11.99 7.03 -3.74
N PRO A 21 -12.14 7.11 -5.07
CA PRO A 21 -11.14 7.75 -5.94
C PRO A 21 -10.83 9.19 -5.52
N HIS A 22 -9.60 9.62 -5.77
CA HIS A 22 -9.14 10.99 -5.56
C HIS A 22 -8.30 11.45 -6.77
N PRO A 23 -8.41 12.70 -7.23
CA PRO A 23 -7.71 13.17 -8.43
C PRO A 23 -6.19 13.13 -8.34
N SER A 24 -5.64 13.20 -7.12
CA SER A 24 -4.19 13.33 -6.89
C SER A 24 -3.58 12.18 -6.09
N HIS A 25 -4.41 11.26 -5.60
CA HIS A 25 -3.97 10.18 -4.70
C HIS A 25 -4.65 8.88 -5.08
N PHE A 26 -3.95 7.78 -4.89
CA PHE A 26 -4.52 6.45 -5.03
C PHE A 26 -5.56 6.20 -3.96
N SER A 27 -6.65 5.56 -4.35
CA SER A 27 -7.51 4.86 -3.39
C SER A 27 -6.82 3.58 -2.91
N VAL A 28 -7.35 2.98 -1.84
CA VAL A 28 -6.93 1.64 -1.40
C VAL A 28 -7.07 0.61 -2.54
N HIS A 29 -8.12 0.73 -3.36
CA HIS A 29 -8.34 -0.18 -4.49
C HIS A 29 -7.29 0.01 -5.60
N ASP A 30 -6.91 1.26 -5.90
CA ASP A 30 -5.85 1.54 -6.86
C ASP A 30 -4.50 0.97 -6.37
N ALA A 31 -4.17 1.19 -5.10
CA ALA A 31 -2.96 0.67 -4.47
C ALA A 31 -2.88 -0.86 -4.57
N LEU A 32 -3.97 -1.55 -4.21
CA LEU A 32 -4.07 -3.00 -4.33
C LEU A 32 -3.93 -3.51 -5.76
N SER A 33 -4.51 -2.80 -6.73
CA SER A 33 -4.39 -3.15 -8.15
C SER A 33 -2.95 -3.04 -8.65
N TRP A 34 -2.22 -2.03 -8.18
CA TRP A 34 -0.79 -1.88 -8.48
C TRP A 34 0.07 -2.94 -7.80
N ILE A 35 -0.22 -3.25 -6.53
CA ILE A 35 0.44 -4.32 -5.78
C ILE A 35 0.26 -5.67 -6.50
N GLU A 36 -0.97 -6.00 -6.95
CA GLU A 36 -1.23 -7.24 -7.68
C GLU A 36 -0.47 -7.30 -9.02
N ARG A 37 -0.35 -6.15 -9.71
CA ARG A 37 0.37 -6.06 -10.98
C ARG A 37 1.87 -6.30 -10.82
N PHE A 38 2.51 -5.70 -9.81
CA PHE A 38 3.96 -5.72 -9.63
C PHE A 38 4.47 -6.76 -8.64
N LYS A 39 3.58 -7.34 -7.83
CA LYS A 39 3.83 -8.46 -6.92
C LYS A 39 5.06 -8.27 -6.02
N PRO A 40 5.15 -7.16 -5.27
CA PRO A 40 6.22 -7.00 -4.28
C PRO A 40 6.10 -8.11 -3.21
N ARG A 41 7.23 -8.52 -2.61
CA ARG A 41 7.21 -9.51 -1.52
C ARG A 41 6.41 -9.01 -0.32
N ARG A 42 6.48 -7.71 -0.03
CA ARG A 42 5.68 -7.03 0.99
C ARG A 42 5.26 -5.64 0.51
N ALA A 43 4.05 -5.23 0.85
CA ALA A 43 3.59 -3.86 0.65
C ALA A 43 3.07 -3.22 1.94
N VAL A 44 3.22 -1.89 2.03
CA VAL A 44 2.73 -1.07 3.12
C VAL A 44 1.96 0.11 2.55
N ILE A 45 0.68 0.24 2.91
CA ILE A 45 -0.14 1.38 2.47
C ILE A 45 0.07 2.55 3.44
N THR A 46 0.39 3.73 2.91
CA THR A 46 0.60 4.97 3.69
C THR A 46 -0.25 6.13 3.16
N ASN A 47 -0.09 7.31 3.78
CA ASN A 47 -0.86 8.53 3.48
C ASN A 47 -2.38 8.33 3.61
N MET A 48 -2.77 7.54 4.62
CA MET A 48 -4.17 7.19 4.88
C MET A 48 -4.91 8.36 5.54
N HIS A 49 -6.07 8.69 5.01
CA HIS A 49 -6.98 9.67 5.58
C HIS A 49 -7.74 9.06 6.77
N SER A 50 -8.33 9.92 7.61
CA SER A 50 -8.94 9.54 8.89
C SER A 50 -10.18 8.62 8.77
N ASP A 51 -10.69 8.41 7.55
CA ASP A 51 -11.79 7.48 7.26
C ASP A 51 -11.32 6.03 7.10
N LEU A 52 -10.00 5.79 7.05
CA LEU A 52 -9.41 4.45 7.07
C LEU A 52 -9.02 4.06 8.50
N ASP A 53 -9.88 3.29 9.16
CA ASP A 53 -9.50 2.65 10.42
C ASP A 53 -8.44 1.56 10.18
N TYR A 54 -7.40 1.56 11.03
CA TYR A 54 -6.25 0.68 10.88
C TYR A 54 -6.62 -0.81 10.97
N GLU A 55 -7.35 -1.22 12.00
CA GLU A 55 -7.66 -2.64 12.22
C GLU A 55 -8.68 -3.14 11.21
N VAL A 56 -9.68 -2.33 10.87
CA VAL A 56 -10.64 -2.65 9.82
C VAL A 56 -9.91 -2.87 8.49
N LEU A 57 -9.06 -1.93 8.08
CA LEU A 57 -8.32 -2.06 6.83
C LEU A 57 -7.39 -3.28 6.87
N ARG A 58 -6.61 -3.47 7.95
CA ARG A 58 -5.68 -4.59 8.10
C ARG A 58 -6.34 -5.96 7.94
N GLN A 59 -7.58 -6.12 8.39
CA GLN A 59 -8.32 -7.38 8.26
C GLN A 59 -8.81 -7.66 6.84
N THR A 60 -8.96 -6.63 6.00
CA THR A 60 -9.41 -6.75 4.61
C THR A 60 -8.28 -6.88 3.59
N LEU A 61 -7.04 -6.55 3.99
CA LEU A 61 -5.90 -6.53 3.09
C LEU A 61 -5.35 -7.94 2.84
N PRO A 62 -4.74 -8.20 1.66
CA PRO A 62 -4.05 -9.46 1.40
C PRO A 62 -2.90 -9.72 2.40
N PRO A 63 -2.49 -10.98 2.61
CA PRO A 63 -1.50 -11.33 3.64
C PRO A 63 -0.14 -10.62 3.55
N ASN A 64 0.26 -10.19 2.35
CA ASN A 64 1.52 -9.47 2.12
C ASN A 64 1.40 -7.94 2.20
N VAL A 65 0.22 -7.40 2.53
CA VAL A 65 -0.07 -5.97 2.59
C VAL A 65 -0.52 -5.58 3.98
N VAL A 66 0.03 -4.50 4.53
CA VAL A 66 -0.39 -3.95 5.82
C VAL A 66 -0.59 -2.44 5.75
N PRO A 67 -1.48 -1.85 6.55
CA PRO A 67 -1.50 -0.40 6.72
C PRO A 67 -0.26 0.06 7.50
N ALA A 68 0.27 1.23 7.16
CA ALA A 68 1.31 1.90 7.93
C ALA A 68 0.74 2.44 9.25
N HIS A 69 1.63 2.68 10.20
CA HIS A 69 1.34 3.47 11.39
C HIS A 69 2.56 4.32 11.73
N ASP A 70 2.37 5.40 12.49
CA ASP A 70 3.47 6.25 12.92
C ASP A 70 4.46 5.45 13.78
N GLY A 71 5.75 5.65 13.53
CA GLY A 71 6.82 4.91 14.19
C GLY A 71 7.02 3.47 13.69
N MET A 72 6.32 3.03 12.65
CA MET A 72 6.54 1.71 12.03
C MET A 72 7.99 1.59 11.55
N ARG A 73 8.67 0.53 12.00
CA ARG A 73 10.05 0.20 11.60
C ARG A 73 10.05 -1.03 10.71
N LEU A 74 10.71 -0.92 9.56
CA LEU A 74 10.77 -1.95 8.54
C LEU A 74 12.23 -2.29 8.28
N ALA A 75 12.52 -3.59 8.15
CA ALA A 75 13.81 -4.07 7.67
C ALA A 75 13.61 -4.61 6.25
N VAL A 76 14.60 -4.36 5.40
CA VAL A 76 14.73 -4.96 4.07
C VAL A 76 15.94 -5.88 4.14
N ALA A 77 15.86 -7.02 3.45
CA ALA A 77 16.96 -7.98 3.38
C ALA A 77 18.12 -7.47 2.52
#